data_AF-A0A6I1MKJ9-F1
#
_entry.id   AF-A0A6I1MKJ9-F1
#
_cell.length_a   1.000
_cell.length_b   1.000
_cell.length_c   1.000
_cell.angle_alpha   90.00
_cell.angle_beta   90.00
_cell.angle_gamma   90.00
#
_symmetry.space_group_name_H-M   'P 1'
#
loop_
_entity.id
_entity.type
_entity.pdbx_description
1 polymer ?
#
loop_
_entity_poly.entity_id
_entity_poly.type
_entity_poly.pdbx_seq_one_letter_code
_entity_poly.pdbx_strand_id
1 'polypeptide(L)' 'MWDKLALTDKENEHLTMSIAVGVAIGLMGGAFFSQAQLGFALGGVIGVITSLAYSCHKRFKKAKNF' A
#
# COMPACT_ATOMS: atom_id res chain seq x y z
N MET A 1 6.88 -18.33 12.51
CA MET A 1 7.17 -16.89 12.75
C MET A 1 6.67 -15.95 11.64
N TRP A 2 6.04 -16.46 10.57
CA TRP A 2 5.43 -15.63 9.49
C TRP A 2 3.95 -15.30 9.70
N ASP A 3 3.29 -15.99 10.64
CA ASP A 3 1.85 -15.92 10.90
C ASP A 3 1.34 -14.53 11.33
N LYS A 4 2.22 -13.66 11.86
CA LYS A 4 1.85 -12.28 12.24
C LYS A 4 2.03 -11.25 11.10
N LEU A 5 2.76 -11.61 10.04
CA LEU A 5 2.89 -10.82 8.81
C LEU A 5 1.94 -11.31 7.72
N ALA A 6 1.41 -12.53 7.85
CA ALA A 6 0.30 -13.05 7.08
C ALA A 6 -0.96 -12.24 7.42
N LEU A 7 -1.06 -11.07 6.80
CA LEU A 7 -2.33 -10.40 6.61
C LEU A 7 -3.29 -11.40 5.98
N THR A 8 -4.55 -11.41 6.43
CA THR A 8 -5.58 -12.28 5.85
C THR A 8 -5.60 -12.08 4.34
N ASP A 9 -5.92 -13.12 3.55
CA ASP A 9 -5.89 -13.04 2.07
C ASP A 9 -6.56 -11.77 1.53
N LYS A 10 -7.65 -11.32 2.17
CA LYS A 10 -8.32 -10.05 1.85
C LYS A 10 -7.47 -8.79 2.06
N GLU A 11 -6.69 -8.74 3.14
CA GLU A 11 -5.81 -7.60 3.43
C GLU A 11 -4.58 -7.59 2.52
N ASN A 12 -4.07 -8.77 2.16
CA ASN A 12 -2.98 -8.90 1.20
C ASN A 12 -3.42 -8.55 -0.23
N GLU A 13 -4.63 -8.96 -0.64
CA GLU A 13 -5.24 -8.56 -1.91
C GLU A 13 -5.43 -7.05 -1.98
N HIS A 14 -5.96 -6.43 -0.91
CA HIS A 14 -6.16 -4.98 -0.86
C HIS A 14 -4.84 -4.19 -0.88
N LEU A 15 -3.81 -4.68 -0.17
CA LEU A 15 -2.46 -4.13 -0.24
C LEU A 15 -1.91 -4.19 -1.66
N THR A 16 -1.93 -5.38 -2.25
CA THR A 16 -1.37 -5.63 -3.58
C THR A 16 -2.09 -4.78 -4.62
N MET A 17 -3.42 -4.67 -4.53
CA MET A 17 -4.21 -3.84 -5.43
C MET A 17 -3.88 -2.34 -5.28
N SER A 18 -3.72 -1.85 -4.05
CA SER A 18 -3.31 -0.45 -3.81
C SER A 18 -1.90 -0.14 -4.30
N ILE A 19 -0.95 -1.06 -4.14
CA ILE A 19 0.42 -0.91 -4.62
C ILE A 19 0.44 -0.98 -6.14
N ALA A 20 -0.23 -1.96 -6.75
CA ALA A 20 -0.31 -2.12 -8.20
C ALA A 20 -0.93 -0.87 -8.86
N VAL A 21 -2.02 -0.34 -8.30
CA VAL A 21 -2.65 0.89 -8.79
C VAL A 21 -1.75 2.11 -8.57
N GLY A 22 -1.16 2.27 -7.38
CA GLY A 22 -0.26 3.39 -7.08
C GLY A 22 1.00 3.40 -7.95
N VAL A 23 1.58 2.22 -8.18
CA VAL A 23 2.73 2.02 -9.06
C VAL A 23 2.35 2.25 -10.52
N ALA A 24 1.20 1.75 -10.98
CA ALA A 24 0.74 1.95 -12.36
C ALA A 24 0.52 3.44 -12.67
N ILE A 25 -0.14 4.17 -11.78
CA ILE A 25 -0.37 5.62 -11.92
C ILE A 25 0.96 6.38 -11.79
N GLY A 26 1.82 5.98 -10.84
CA GLY A 26 3.15 6.57 -10.63
C GLY A 26 4.07 6.38 -11.83
N LEU A 27 4.06 5.21 -12.47
CA LEU A 27 4.80 4.95 -13.71
C LEU A 27 4.24 5.75 -14.88
N MET A 28 2.91 5.80 -15.05
CA MET A 28 2.29 6.63 -16.10
C MET A 28 2.67 8.10 -15.93
N GLY A 29 2.52 8.67 -14.74
CA GLY A 29 2.89 10.06 -14.47
C GLY A 29 4.40 10.32 -14.56
N GLY A 30 5.22 9.39 -14.07
CA GLY A 30 6.67 9.47 -14.12
C GLY A 30 7.24 9.34 -15.53
N ALA A 31 6.59 8.56 -16.40
CA ALA A 31 6.95 8.44 -17.81
C ALA A 31 6.78 9.77 -18.56
N PHE A 32 5.74 10.57 -18.23
CA PHE A 32 5.55 11.90 -18.80
C PHE A 32 6.66 12.90 -18.42
N PHE A 33 7.27 12.73 -17.25
CA PHE A 33 8.37 13.57 -16.77
C PHE A 33 9.76 13.00 -17.10
N SER A 34 9.84 11.93 -17.91
CA SER A 34 11.08 11.18 -18.19
C SER A 34 11.81 10.66 -16.95
N GLN A 35 11.12 10.61 -15.80
CA GLN A 35 11.63 10.25 -14.47
C GLN A 35 10.77 9.14 -13.87
N ALA A 36 10.61 8.04 -14.62
CA ALA A 36 9.79 6.89 -14.24
C ALA A 36 10.20 6.28 -12.88
N GLN A 37 11.49 6.32 -12.53
CA GLN A 37 12.00 5.86 -11.24
C GLN A 37 11.42 6.64 -10.05
N LEU A 38 11.29 7.97 -10.19
CA LEU A 38 10.71 8.81 -9.14
C LEU A 38 9.21 8.55 -9.01
N GLY A 39 8.51 8.39 -10.13
CA GLY A 39 7.09 8.03 -10.15
C GLY A 39 6.81 6.65 -9.53
N PHE A 40 7.64 5.66 -9.83
CA PHE A 40 7.57 4.32 -9.22
C PHE A 40 7.81 4.37 -7.71
N ALA A 41 8.87 5.07 -7.28
CA ALA A 41 9.20 5.20 -5.86
C ALA A 41 8.08 5.92 -5.09
N LEU A 42 7.55 7.02 -5.62
CA LEU A 42 6.47 7.77 -5.00
C LEU A 42 5.19 6.93 -4.92
N GLY A 43 4.78 6.31 -6.03
CA GLY A 43 3.58 5.48 -6.10
C GLY A 43 3.64 4.25 -5.20
N GLY A 44 4.78 3.56 -5.17
CA GLY A 44 5.01 2.40 -4.31
C GLY A 44 5.01 2.78 -2.82
N VAL A 45 5.73 3.84 -2.44
CA VAL A 45 5.79 4.29 -1.03
C VAL A 45 4.42 4.76 -0.55
N ILE A 46 3.67 5.52 -1.35
CA ILE A 46 2.32 5.96 -0.98
C ILE A 46 1.39 4.74 -0.80
N GLY A 47 1.42 3.77 -1.72
CA GLY A 47 0.63 2.54 -1.61
C GLY A 47 0.91 1.76 -0.33
N VAL A 48 2.19 1.61 0.03
CA VAL A 48 2.60 0.95 1.28
C VAL A 48 2.19 1.74 2.52
N ILE A 49 2.37 3.07 2.53
CA ILE A 49 2.00 3.92 3.67
C ILE A 49 0.48 3.88 3.89
N THR A 50 -0.32 4.02 2.83
CA THR A 50 -1.79 3.91 2.94
C THR A 50 -2.19 2.51 3.40
N SER A 51 -1.50 1.48 2.88
CA SER A 51 -1.57 0.09 3.33
C SER A 51 -1.46 -0.06 4.85
N LEU A 52 -0.32 0.38 5.36
CA LEU A 52 0.06 0.30 6.76
C LEU A 52 -0.83 1.17 7.64
N ALA A 53 -1.16 2.39 7.20
CA ALA A 53 -2.06 3.29 7.90
C ALA A 53 -3.45 2.68 8.06
N TYR A 54 -3.99 2.04 7.02
CA TYR A 54 -5.30 1.38 7.08
C TYR A 54 -5.28 0.18 8.04
N SER A 55 -4.22 -0.63 7.99
CA SER A 55 -4.04 -1.78 8.89
C SER A 55 -3.87 -1.34 10.35
N CYS A 56 -3.09 -0.28 10.58
CA CYS A 56 -2.87 0.30 11.90
C CYS A 56 -4.16 0.93 12.45
N HIS A 57 -4.87 1.71 11.63
CA HIS A 57 -6.15 2.32 12.01
C HIS A 57 -7.21 1.26 12.32
N LYS A 58 -7.29 0.18 11.52
CA LYS A 58 -8.19 -0.96 11.78
C LYS A 58 -7.84 -1.67 13.08
N ARG A 59 -6.56 -1.86 13.40
CA ARG A 59 -6.12 -2.41 14.70
C ARG A 59 -6.50 -1.50 15.88
N PHE A 60 -6.30 -0.19 15.75
CA PHE A 60 -6.68 0.79 16.79
C PHE A 60 -8.20 0.86 17.01
N LYS A 61 -9.00 0.80 15.93
CA LYS A 61 -10.47 0.75 16.05
C LYS A 61 -10.96 -0.53 16.71
N LYS A 62 -10.26 -1.64 16.51
CA LYS A 62 -10.58 -2.94 17.15
C LYS A 62 -10.27 -2.93 18.66
N ALA A 63 -9.28 -2.14 19.09
CA ALA A 63 -8.93 -1.97 20.51
C ALA A 63 -9.89 -1.04 21.29
N LYS A 64 -10.70 -0.22 20.61
CA LYS A 64 -11.67 0.70 21.24
C LYS A 64 -13.06 0.08 21.45
N ASN A 65 -13.29 -1.15 21.00
CA ASN A 65 -14.54 -1.90 21.17
C ASN A 65 -14.45 -2.99 22.26
N PHE A 66 -13.47 -2.91 23.15
CA PHE A 66 -13.37 -3.73 24.36
C PHE A 66 -13.47 -2.83 25.59
#